data_AF-A0A935ZYP5-F1
#
_entry.id   AF-A0A935ZYP5-F1
#
_cell.length_a   1.000
_cell.length_b   1.000
_cell.length_c   1.000
_cell.angle_alpha   90.00
_cell.angle_beta   90.00
_cell.angle_gamma   90.00
#
_symmetry.space_group_name_H-M   'P 1'
#
loop_
_entity.id
_entity.type
_entity.pdbx_description
1 polymer ?
#
loop_
_entity_poly.entity_id
_entity_poly.type
_entity_poly.pdbx_seq_one_letter_code
_entity_poly.pdbx_strand_id
1 'polypeptide(L)'
;MTDRERKDRLIQTRVPESLESALKQEATRRRLPVSQLVRNILEDTLHMVGSVVDGVDAIVQDSIELGRQVGQGVARARGRRPTDASATDDPTSADDASATAGVDAAAPGDTAAPAAGATRSPTFNDLADVYAWNEVVPNRASTCARCGAALPAGERAFVGLRDDPTAPRAWSCVECVARL
;
A
#
# COMPACT_ATOMS: atom_id res chain seq x y z
N MET A 1 -30.11 1.25 -39.94
CA MET A 1 -30.59 0.13 -39.11
C MET A 1 -29.39 -0.43 -38.37
N THR A 2 -29.03 0.21 -37.25
CA THR A 2 -27.82 -0.14 -36.49
C THR A 2 -28.05 -1.45 -35.74
N ASP A 3 -27.04 -2.31 -35.84
CA ASP A 3 -26.98 -3.66 -35.30
C ASP A 3 -27.51 -3.72 -33.86
N ARG A 4 -28.54 -4.54 -33.68
CA ARG A 4 -29.29 -4.70 -32.44
C ARG A 4 -28.41 -5.45 -31.46
N GLU A 5 -27.57 -4.71 -30.72
CA GLU A 5 -26.77 -5.12 -29.54
C GLU A 5 -26.75 -6.63 -29.34
N ARG A 6 -25.92 -7.31 -30.13
CA ARG A 6 -25.89 -8.77 -30.23
C ARG A 6 -25.27 -9.41 -28.98
N LYS A 7 -26.04 -9.41 -27.88
CA LYS A 7 -25.86 -10.19 -26.63
C LYS A 7 -24.54 -9.91 -25.88
N ASP A 8 -24.64 -10.00 -24.55
CA ASP A 8 -23.50 -9.84 -23.64
C ASP A 8 -22.31 -10.73 -24.02
N ARG A 9 -21.08 -10.26 -23.74
CA ARG A 9 -19.85 -11.05 -23.89
C ARG A 9 -19.91 -12.27 -22.96
N LEU A 10 -19.78 -13.48 -23.53
CA LEU A 10 -19.77 -14.73 -22.79
C LEU A 10 -18.40 -14.98 -22.14
N ILE A 11 -18.39 -15.20 -20.83
CA ILE A 11 -17.21 -15.64 -20.08
C ILE A 11 -17.41 -17.11 -19.71
N GLN A 12 -16.48 -17.97 -20.13
CA GLN A 12 -16.45 -19.39 -19.73
C GLN A 12 -15.38 -19.61 -18.67
N THR A 13 -15.71 -20.37 -17.64
CA THR A 13 -14.78 -20.73 -16.57
C THR A 13 -14.99 -22.19 -16.14
N ARG A 14 -13.93 -22.85 -15.67
CA ARG A 14 -14.02 -24.17 -15.06
C ARG A 14 -14.26 -23.99 -13.57
N VAL A 15 -15.28 -24.65 -13.04
CA VAL A 15 -15.63 -24.62 -11.61
C VAL A 15 -15.72 -26.05 -11.06
N PRO A 16 -15.35 -26.27 -9.79
CA PRO A 16 -15.62 -27.54 -9.12
C PRO A 16 -17.12 -27.86 -9.10
N GLU A 17 -17.48 -29.14 -9.16
CA GLU A 17 -18.88 -29.61 -9.15
C GLU A 17 -19.65 -29.16 -7.90
N SER A 18 -18.96 -29.10 -6.76
CA SER A 18 -19.52 -28.60 -5.50
C SER A 18 -19.94 -27.13 -5.60
N LEU A 19 -19.15 -26.29 -6.28
CA LEU A 19 -19.45 -24.88 -6.48
C LEU A 19 -20.62 -24.70 -7.45
N GLU A 20 -20.64 -25.46 -8.55
CA GLU A 20 -21.78 -25.44 -9.49
C GLU A 20 -23.09 -25.80 -8.78
N SER A 21 -23.06 -26.84 -7.96
CA SER A 21 -24.21 -27.30 -7.18
C SER A 21 -24.70 -26.22 -6.20
N ALA A 22 -23.77 -25.58 -5.48
CA ALA A 22 -24.09 -24.48 -4.57
C ALA A 22 -24.71 -23.29 -5.32
N LEU A 23 -24.17 -22.91 -6.49
CA LEU A 23 -24.69 -21.82 -7.31
C LEU A 23 -26.13 -22.11 -7.79
N LYS A 24 -26.41 -23.34 -8.25
CA LYS A 24 -27.78 -23.74 -8.66
C LYS A 24 -28.77 -23.72 -7.49
N GLN A 25 -28.35 -24.20 -6.34
CA GLN A 25 -29.19 -24.21 -5.14
C GLN A 25 -29.52 -22.79 -4.68
N GLU A 26 -28.53 -21.90 -4.64
CA GLU A 26 -28.72 -20.51 -4.23
C GLU A 26 -29.56 -19.73 -5.24
N ALA A 27 -29.36 -19.95 -6.54
CA ALA A 27 -30.17 -19.34 -7.59
C ALA A 27 -31.64 -19.73 -7.45
N THR A 28 -31.91 -21.01 -7.16
CA THR A 28 -33.26 -21.52 -6.91
C THR A 28 -33.88 -20.89 -5.66
N ARG A 29 -33.12 -20.82 -4.56
CA ARG A 29 -33.56 -20.17 -3.30
C ARG A 29 -33.97 -18.72 -3.53
N ARG A 30 -33.19 -17.97 -4.33
CA ARG A 30 -33.45 -16.56 -4.66
C ARG A 30 -34.44 -16.37 -5.82
N ARG A 31 -34.91 -17.46 -6.44
CA ARG A 31 -35.78 -17.45 -7.63
C ARG A 31 -35.21 -16.65 -8.81
N LEU A 32 -33.90 -16.73 -9.01
CA LEU A 32 -33.19 -16.09 -10.11
C LEU A 32 -32.52 -17.15 -11.00
N PRO A 33 -32.31 -16.87 -12.30
CA PRO A 33 -31.41 -17.68 -13.12
C PRO A 33 -29.98 -17.64 -12.57
N VAL A 34 -29.24 -18.74 -12.73
CA VAL A 34 -27.83 -18.83 -12.28
C VAL A 34 -26.98 -17.72 -12.89
N SER A 35 -27.17 -17.39 -14.17
CA SER A 35 -26.44 -16.31 -14.84
C SER A 35 -26.69 -14.94 -14.20
N GLN A 36 -27.92 -14.67 -13.75
CA GLN A 36 -28.25 -13.41 -13.07
C GLN A 36 -27.66 -13.37 -11.66
N LEU A 37 -27.71 -14.50 -10.93
CA LEU A 37 -27.10 -14.59 -9.61
C LEU A 37 -25.59 -14.32 -9.69
N VAL A 38 -24.91 -14.99 -10.62
CA VAL A 38 -23.47 -14.82 -10.83
C VAL A 38 -23.15 -13.37 -11.21
N ARG A 39 -23.94 -12.77 -12.11
CA ARG A 39 -23.78 -11.35 -12.47
C ARG A 39 -23.89 -10.45 -11.24
N ASN A 40 -24.97 -10.56 -10.47
CA ASN A 40 -25.19 -9.72 -9.29
C ASN A 40 -24.05 -9.87 -8.28
N ILE A 41 -23.63 -11.11 -7.97
CA ILE A 41 -22.53 -11.34 -7.03
C ILE A 41 -21.23 -10.71 -7.52
N LEU A 42 -20.92 -10.84 -8.82
CA LEU A 42 -19.71 -10.23 -9.39
C LEU A 42 -19.79 -8.70 -9.38
N GLU A 43 -20.94 -8.11 -9.72
CA GLU A 43 -21.15 -6.67 -9.66
C GLU A 43 -21.04 -6.16 -8.21
N ASP A 44 -21.71 -6.80 -7.25
CA ASP A 44 -21.70 -6.44 -5.84
C ASP A 44 -20.28 -6.55 -5.24
N THR A 45 -19.57 -7.63 -5.53
CA THR A 45 -18.19 -7.83 -5.03
C THR A 45 -17.22 -6.82 -5.63
N LEU A 46 -17.34 -6.51 -6.93
CA LEU A 46 -16.50 -5.51 -7.58
C LEU A 46 -16.80 -4.09 -7.09
N HIS A 47 -18.08 -3.74 -6.87
CA HIS A 47 -18.46 -2.46 -6.27
C HIS A 47 -17.95 -2.33 -4.84
N MET A 48 -18.05 -3.40 -4.04
CA MET A 48 -17.54 -3.41 -2.67
C MET A 48 -16.03 -3.16 -2.64
N VAL A 49 -15.26 -3.87 -3.48
CA VAL A 49 -13.81 -3.66 -3.57
C VAL A 49 -13.47 -2.26 -4.08
N GLY A 50 -14.19 -1.76 -5.09
CA GLY A 50 -13.99 -0.41 -5.62
C GLY A 50 -14.16 0.68 -4.56
N SER A 51 -15.27 0.63 -3.80
CA SER A 51 -15.53 1.61 -2.75
C SER A 51 -14.47 1.65 -1.63
N VAL A 52 -13.86 0.50 -1.31
CA VAL A 52 -12.77 0.43 -0.33
C VAL A 52 -11.50 1.09 -0.87
N VAL A 53 -11.16 0.81 -2.14
CA VAL A 53 -9.99 1.41 -2.80
C VAL A 53 -10.15 2.93 -2.91
N ASP A 54 -11.33 3.40 -3.34
CA ASP A 54 -11.63 4.83 -3.42
C ASP A 54 -11.53 5.51 -2.05
N GLY A 55 -11.96 4.83 -0.98
CA GLY A 55 -11.85 5.33 0.39
C GLY A 55 -10.39 5.45 0.87
N VAL A 56 -9.52 4.51 0.52
CA VAL A 56 -8.09 4.58 0.86
C VAL A 56 -7.41 5.72 0.13
N ASP A 57 -7.68 5.89 -1.16
CA ASP A 57 -7.14 7.00 -1.95
C ASP A 57 -7.58 8.36 -1.38
N ALA A 58 -8.84 8.47 -0.94
CA ALA A 58 -9.34 9.68 -0.27
C ALA A 58 -8.60 9.97 1.04
N ILE A 59 -8.34 8.96 1.89
CA ILE A 59 -7.62 9.12 3.15
C ILE A 59 -6.16 9.55 2.92
N VAL A 60 -5.50 8.96 1.92
CA VAL A 60 -4.13 9.33 1.56
C VAL A 60 -4.08 10.77 1.05
N GLN A 61 -5.04 11.19 0.22
CA GLN A 61 -5.13 12.57 -0.25
C GLN A 61 -5.38 13.56 0.89
N ASP A 62 -6.29 13.24 1.82
CA ASP A 62 -6.57 14.07 3.00
C ASP A 62 -5.30 14.22 3.88
N SER A 63 -4.56 13.13 4.08
CA SER A 63 -3.31 13.14 4.84
C SER A 63 -2.22 14.01 4.17
N ILE A 64 -2.11 13.98 2.84
CA ILE A 64 -1.18 14.81 2.08
C ILE A 64 -1.58 16.29 2.18
N GLU A 65 -2.87 16.60 2.10
CA GLU A 65 -3.39 17.96 2.23
C GLU A 65 -3.18 18.50 3.64
N LEU A 66 -3.51 17.72 4.66
CA LEU A 66 -3.27 18.07 6.07
C LEU A 66 -1.78 18.34 6.33
N GLY A 67 -0.91 17.48 5.81
CA GLY A 67 0.55 17.66 5.91
C GLY A 67 1.04 18.97 5.25
N ARG A 68 0.47 19.33 4.09
CA ARG A 68 0.76 20.62 3.43
C ARG A 68 0.27 21.81 4.25
N GLN A 69 -0.92 21.73 4.83
CA GLN A 69 -1.47 22.82 5.67
C GLN A 69 -0.64 23.02 6.94
N VAL A 70 -0.25 21.94 7.62
CA VAL A 70 0.63 22.00 8.80
C VAL A 70 2.00 22.57 8.43
N GLY A 71 2.59 22.13 7.31
CA GLY A 71 3.85 22.67 6.79
C GLY A 71 3.78 24.18 6.52
N GLN A 72 2.69 24.65 5.91
CA GLN A 72 2.44 26.08 5.67
C GLN A 72 2.21 26.86 6.98
N GLY A 73 1.52 26.28 7.96
CA GLY A 73 1.30 26.90 9.28
C GLY A 73 2.62 27.13 10.02
N VAL A 74 3.52 26.13 10.01
CA VAL A 74 4.85 26.25 10.60
C VAL A 74 5.73 27.24 9.83
N ALA A 75 5.64 27.26 8.49
CA ALA A 75 6.36 28.24 7.67
C ALA A 75 5.89 29.69 7.92
N ARG A 76 4.57 29.91 8.06
CA ARG A 76 4.00 31.23 8.43
C ARG A 76 4.37 31.65 9.85
N ALA A 77 4.42 30.71 10.79
CA ALA A 77 4.88 30.97 12.16
C ALA A 77 6.37 31.33 12.22
N ARG A 78 7.22 30.71 11.38
CA ARG A 78 8.65 31.06 11.26
C ARG A 78 8.91 32.35 10.47
N GLY A 79 8.02 32.71 9.55
CA GLY A 79 8.09 33.96 8.78
C GLY A 79 7.61 35.20 9.54
N ARG A 80 6.82 35.04 10.60
CA ARG A 80 6.44 36.14 11.50
C ARG A 80 7.55 36.39 12.51
N ARG A 81 8.64 36.99 12.04
CA ARG A 81 9.61 37.65 12.92
C ARG A 81 8.87 38.76 13.68
N PRO A 82 8.88 38.78 15.03
CA PRO A 82 8.33 39.91 15.77
C PRO A 82 9.25 41.10 15.51
N THR A 83 8.84 41.99 14.62
CA THR A 83 9.46 43.30 14.44
C THR A 83 8.59 44.32 15.18
N ASP A 84 9.24 45.02 16.09
CA ASP A 84 8.84 46.24 16.81
C ASP A 84 7.81 46.11 17.93
N ALA A 85 8.34 45.75 19.11
CA ALA A 85 8.01 46.49 20.33
C ALA A 85 9.23 47.35 20.69
N SER A 86 9.17 48.64 20.36
CA SER A 86 10.17 49.64 20.78
C SER A 86 9.88 50.14 22.19
N ALA A 87 10.80 49.79 23.10
CA ALA A 87 11.40 50.56 24.20
C ALA A 87 10.60 51.65 24.95
N THR A 88 10.52 51.50 26.28
CA THR A 88 11.29 52.34 27.23
C THR A 88 11.74 51.50 28.44
N ASP A 89 12.93 51.83 28.92
CA ASP A 89 13.83 51.21 29.90
C ASP A 89 13.26 50.93 31.31
N ASP A 90 13.77 49.89 32.00
CA ASP A 90 14.76 50.02 33.10
C ASP A 90 15.16 48.62 33.67
N PRO A 91 16.43 48.35 34.07
CA PRO A 91 16.93 47.02 34.39
C PRO A 91 17.05 46.77 35.91
N THR A 92 16.85 45.53 36.38
CA THR A 92 17.46 45.03 37.62
C THR A 92 17.55 43.50 37.62
N SER A 93 18.80 43.03 37.63
CA SER A 93 19.40 41.88 38.34
C SER A 93 18.72 40.51 38.23
N ALA A 94 19.42 39.53 37.62
CA ALA A 94 20.17 38.46 38.31
C ALA A 94 19.29 37.18 38.39
N ASP A 95 19.72 35.95 38.19
CA ASP A 95 21.02 35.27 38.14
C ASP A 95 20.86 33.98 37.31
N ASP A 96 22.02 33.45 36.93
CA ASP A 96 22.38 32.03 36.90
C ASP A 96 22.18 31.13 35.66
N ALA A 97 23.36 30.64 35.26
CA ALA A 97 23.72 29.27 34.91
C ALA A 97 23.52 28.76 33.46
N SER A 98 24.65 28.84 32.74
CA SER A 98 25.37 27.73 32.10
C SER A 98 24.68 26.98 30.94
N ALA A 99 25.17 27.16 29.71
CA ALA A 99 26.24 26.37 29.05
C ALA A 99 25.61 25.25 28.18
N THR A 100 25.98 24.93 26.94
CA THR A 100 27.19 25.08 26.11
C THR A 100 26.84 24.86 24.63
N ALA A 101 27.64 25.43 23.72
CA ALA A 101 28.00 24.95 22.36
C ALA A 101 26.86 24.74 21.34
N GLY A 102 26.77 25.42 20.19
CA GLY A 102 27.82 26.00 19.36
C GLY A 102 28.44 24.93 18.44
N VAL A 103 27.88 24.72 17.25
CA VAL A 103 28.60 24.59 15.97
C VAL A 103 27.67 24.83 14.77
N ASP A 104 28.00 25.88 14.02
CA ASP A 104 28.05 26.02 12.56
C ASP A 104 26.83 25.70 11.69
N ALA A 105 26.19 26.79 11.22
CA ALA A 105 25.43 26.82 9.98
C ALA A 105 26.34 27.30 8.83
N ALA A 106 26.61 26.41 7.87
CA ALA A 106 27.08 26.77 6.54
C ALA A 106 26.00 26.42 5.51
N ALA A 107 25.79 27.35 4.58
CA ALA A 107 24.66 27.43 3.67
C ALA A 107 24.83 26.53 2.40
N PRO A 108 23.95 26.62 1.39
CA PRO A 108 23.34 25.49 0.69
C PRO A 108 24.13 25.01 -0.54
N GLY A 109 23.93 23.74 -0.92
CA GLY A 109 24.47 23.18 -2.17
C GLY A 109 23.79 21.88 -2.58
N ASP A 110 23.21 21.92 -3.77
CA ASP A 110 23.09 20.86 -4.77
C ASP A 110 22.39 19.51 -4.45
N THR A 111 21.24 19.36 -5.11
CA THR A 111 20.86 18.23 -5.98
C THR A 111 21.33 16.82 -5.58
N ALA A 112 20.48 16.07 -4.88
CA ALA A 112 20.50 14.61 -4.92
C ALA A 112 19.11 14.03 -4.60
N ALA A 113 18.56 13.30 -5.56
CA ALA A 113 17.38 12.46 -5.41
C ALA A 113 17.55 11.48 -4.21
N PRO A 114 16.50 11.18 -3.43
CA PRO A 114 16.64 10.20 -2.37
C PRO A 114 16.84 8.82 -2.97
N ALA A 115 17.99 8.25 -2.65
CA ALA A 115 18.45 6.95 -3.06
C ALA A 115 17.48 5.84 -2.66
N ALA A 116 17.45 4.82 -3.52
CA ALA A 116 16.75 3.57 -3.36
C ALA A 116 16.95 2.93 -1.99
N GLY A 117 15.91 2.21 -1.57
CA GLY A 117 15.73 1.64 -0.25
C GLY A 117 16.95 0.91 0.32
N ALA A 118 17.26 1.25 1.57
CA ALA A 118 18.01 0.39 2.45
C ALA A 118 17.27 -0.95 2.52
N THR A 119 17.83 -1.96 1.85
CA THR A 119 17.36 -3.33 1.83
C THR A 119 17.61 -3.91 3.21
N ARG A 120 16.63 -3.74 4.10
CA ARG A 120 16.60 -4.46 5.37
C ARG A 120 16.50 -5.93 4.99
N SER A 121 17.54 -6.71 5.27
CA SER A 121 17.49 -8.17 5.09
C SER A 121 16.32 -8.68 5.92
N PRO A 122 15.32 -9.34 5.31
CA PRO A 122 14.18 -9.85 6.06
C PRO A 122 14.71 -10.92 7.02
N THR A 123 14.59 -10.65 8.33
CA THR A 123 14.79 -11.68 9.35
C THR A 123 13.75 -12.76 9.15
N PHE A 124 14.10 -14.02 9.37
CA PHE A 124 13.27 -15.22 9.16
C PHE A 124 11.84 -15.16 9.76
N ASN A 125 11.59 -14.25 10.71
CA ASN A 125 10.25 -13.95 11.25
C ASN A 125 9.29 -13.27 10.26
N ASP A 126 9.78 -12.73 9.14
CA ASP A 126 8.97 -12.04 8.12
C ASP A 126 8.21 -13.02 7.21
N LEU A 127 8.05 -14.28 7.61
CA LEU A 127 7.31 -15.31 6.88
C LEU A 127 6.26 -16.03 7.74
N ALA A 128 6.17 -15.70 9.04
CA ALA A 128 5.32 -16.40 10.00
C ALA A 128 3.80 -16.21 9.73
N ASP A 129 3.45 -15.12 9.06
CA ASP A 129 2.09 -14.73 8.67
C ASP A 129 1.69 -15.23 7.27
N VAL A 130 2.60 -15.90 6.55
CA VAL A 130 2.29 -16.54 5.26
C VAL A 130 1.59 -17.88 5.51
N TYR A 131 0.29 -17.98 5.23
CA TYR A 131 -0.47 -19.22 5.43
C TYR A 131 -0.48 -20.14 4.18
N ALA A 132 -0.14 -19.61 3.00
CA ALA A 132 -0.10 -20.39 1.76
C ALA A 132 0.83 -19.77 0.72
N TRP A 133 1.19 -20.56 -0.30
CA TRP A 133 2.02 -20.14 -1.42
C TRP A 133 1.27 -20.30 -2.75
N ASN A 134 1.35 -19.29 -3.61
CA ASN A 134 0.84 -19.35 -4.96
C ASN A 134 1.99 -19.30 -5.98
N GLU A 135 1.98 -20.19 -6.96
CA GLU A 135 2.96 -20.21 -8.04
C GLU A 135 2.63 -19.09 -9.05
N VAL A 136 3.65 -18.31 -9.40
CA VAL A 136 3.52 -17.16 -10.30
C VAL A 136 4.75 -17.02 -11.19
N VAL A 137 4.59 -16.27 -12.27
CA VAL A 137 5.70 -15.76 -13.10
C VAL A 137 5.76 -14.25 -12.87
N PRO A 138 6.71 -13.72 -12.08
CA PRO A 138 6.75 -12.31 -11.75
C PRO A 138 7.19 -11.49 -12.96
N ASN A 139 6.60 -10.31 -13.14
CA ASN A 139 6.99 -9.37 -14.20
C ASN A 139 8.13 -8.42 -13.77
N ARG A 140 8.59 -8.52 -12.53
CA ARG A 140 9.70 -7.72 -11.97
C ARG A 140 10.63 -8.64 -11.18
N ALA A 141 11.91 -8.32 -11.20
CA ALA A 141 12.88 -9.02 -10.36
C ALA A 141 12.54 -8.82 -8.88
N SER A 142 12.72 -9.88 -8.10
CA SER A 142 12.51 -9.87 -6.65
C SER A 142 13.57 -10.74 -5.97
N THR A 143 13.51 -10.82 -4.64
CA THR A 143 14.48 -11.61 -3.85
C THR A 143 13.72 -12.59 -2.98
N CYS A 144 14.18 -13.84 -2.93
CA CYS A 144 13.62 -14.83 -2.03
C CYS A 144 13.80 -14.39 -0.57
N ALA A 145 12.70 -14.26 0.15
CA ALA A 145 12.69 -13.85 1.56
C ALA A 145 13.35 -14.88 2.50
N ARG A 146 13.52 -16.14 2.06
CA ARG A 146 14.13 -17.21 2.86
C ARG A 146 15.64 -17.34 2.64
N CYS A 147 16.10 -17.43 1.39
CA CYS A 147 17.52 -17.69 1.08
C CYS A 147 18.25 -16.48 0.46
N GLY A 148 17.55 -15.39 0.15
CA GLY A 148 18.15 -14.22 -0.48
C GLY A 148 18.49 -14.38 -1.97
N ALA A 149 18.15 -15.50 -2.60
CA ALA A 149 18.39 -15.71 -4.02
C ALA A 149 17.61 -14.70 -4.89
N ALA A 150 18.22 -14.23 -5.97
CA ALA A 150 17.55 -13.40 -6.96
C ALA A 150 16.49 -14.22 -7.72
N LEU A 151 15.31 -13.64 -7.88
CA LEU A 151 14.17 -14.19 -8.61
C LEU A 151 13.96 -13.33 -9.86
N PRO A 152 14.37 -13.78 -11.05
CA PRO A 152 14.26 -13.00 -12.28
C PRO A 152 12.81 -12.78 -12.69
N ALA A 153 12.57 -11.69 -13.42
CA ALA A 153 11.30 -11.52 -14.11
C ALA A 153 11.15 -12.61 -15.20
N GLY A 154 9.95 -13.18 -15.36
CA GLY A 154 9.67 -14.19 -16.37
C GLY A 154 9.97 -15.65 -15.95
N GLU A 155 10.56 -15.88 -14.78
CA GLU A 155 10.83 -17.22 -14.26
C GLU A 155 9.82 -17.64 -13.18
N ARG A 156 9.69 -18.93 -12.89
CA ARG A 156 8.74 -19.40 -11.87
C ARG A 156 9.23 -19.01 -10.48
N ALA A 157 8.34 -18.41 -9.70
CA ALA A 157 8.55 -18.09 -8.29
C ALA A 157 7.24 -18.28 -7.53
N PHE A 158 7.29 -18.14 -6.20
CA PHE A 158 6.12 -18.22 -5.35
C PHE A 158 5.89 -16.89 -4.63
N VAL A 159 4.62 -16.47 -4.55
CA VAL A 159 4.18 -15.36 -3.72
C VAL A 159 3.40 -15.89 -2.52
N GLY A 160 3.72 -15.37 -1.33
CA GLY A 160 3.04 -15.74 -0.09
C GLY A 160 1.66 -15.09 0.01
N LEU A 161 0.66 -15.87 0.42
CA LEU A 161 -0.68 -15.40 0.77
C LEU A 161 -0.74 -15.11 2.28
N ARG A 162 -1.28 -13.94 2.65
CA ARG A 162 -1.35 -13.39 4.02
C ARG A 162 -2.73 -12.79 4.26
N ASP A 163 -3.13 -12.70 5.53
CA ASP A 163 -4.40 -12.07 5.93
C ASP A 163 -4.31 -10.54 5.93
N ASP A 164 -3.13 -9.99 6.24
CA ASP A 164 -2.89 -8.55 6.19
C ASP A 164 -2.54 -8.11 4.76
N PRO A 165 -3.42 -7.35 4.08
CA PRO A 165 -3.17 -6.86 2.72
C PRO A 165 -2.13 -5.74 2.66
N THR A 166 -1.76 -5.14 3.80
CA THR A 166 -0.76 -4.07 3.90
C THR A 166 0.65 -4.60 4.11
N ALA A 167 0.77 -5.87 4.51
CA ALA A 167 2.06 -6.53 4.71
C ALA A 167 2.87 -6.59 3.39
N PRO A 168 4.20 -6.46 3.46
CA PRO A 168 5.06 -6.63 2.28
C PRO A 168 4.85 -7.99 1.62
N ARG A 169 4.89 -8.02 0.28
CA ARG A 169 4.80 -9.28 -0.46
C ARG A 169 6.03 -10.14 -0.18
N ALA A 170 5.82 -11.33 0.38
CA ALA A 170 6.87 -12.34 0.48
C ALA A 170 7.02 -13.12 -0.82
N TRP A 171 8.26 -13.19 -1.30
CA TRP A 171 8.65 -13.99 -2.45
C TRP A 171 9.49 -15.19 -2.02
N SER A 172 9.33 -16.32 -2.70
CA SER A 172 10.14 -17.52 -2.44
C SER A 172 10.55 -18.24 -3.73
N CYS A 173 11.77 -18.77 -3.74
CA CYS A 173 12.25 -19.59 -4.84
C CYS A 173 11.65 -21.00 -4.78
N VAL A 174 11.72 -21.71 -5.91
CA VAL A 174 11.17 -23.07 -6.04
C VAL A 174 11.80 -24.03 -5.02
N GLU A 175 13.11 -23.91 -4.79
CA GLU A 175 13.84 -24.76 -3.85
C GLU A 175 13.45 -24.49 -2.39
N CYS A 176 13.13 -23.24 -2.05
CA CYS A 176 12.74 -22.87 -0.69
C CYS A 176 11.33 -23.28 -0.34
N VAL A 177 10.39 -23.23 -1.30
CA VAL A 177 9.01 -23.74 -1.09
C VAL A 177 8.98 -25.26 -1.04
N ALA A 178 9.78 -25.95 -1.88
CA ALA A 178 9.87 -27.42 -1.86
C ALA A 178 10.46 -28.01 -0.55
N ARG A 179 10.98 -27.17 0.34
CA ARG A 179 11.57 -27.53 1.65
C ARG A 179 10.77 -26.98 2.83
N LEU A 180 9.50 -26.63 2.63
CA LEU A 180 8.55 -26.31 3.69
C LEU A 180 7.82 -27.59 4.11
#